data_AF-S4PBU4-F1
#
_entry.id   AF-S4PBU4-F1
#
_cell.length_a   1.000
_cell.length_b   1.000
_cell.length_c   1.000
_cell.angle_alpha   90.00
_cell.angle_beta   90.00
_cell.angle_gamma   90.00
#
_symmetry.space_group_name_H-M   'P 1'
#
loop_
_entity.id
_entity.type
_entity.pdbx_description
1 polymer ?
#
loop_
_entity_poly.entity_id
_entity_poly.type
_entity_poly.pdbx_seq_one_letter_code
_entity_poly.pdbx_strand_id
1 'polypeptide(L)'
;MSLELQNDFREHYLEGDPTCLYNAAQALRTIQQLYGIIPRVYGKGNAAKQVWDLLCRLNKEEQGMGPRGATTSCIDQLLLLDRAID
;
A
#
# COMPACT_ATOMS: atom_id res chain seq x y z
N MET A 1 1.32 -2.59 12.87
CA MET A 1 2.15 -3.25 11.83
C MET A 1 3.22 -2.26 11.43
N SER A 2 4.49 -2.62 11.56
CA SER A 2 5.64 -1.84 11.06
C SER A 2 6.31 -2.68 9.98
N LEU A 3 6.83 -2.06 8.92
CA LEU A 3 7.62 -2.76 7.90
C LEU A 3 9.07 -3.00 8.35
N GLU A 4 9.50 -2.41 9.48
CA GLU A 4 10.86 -2.52 10.04
C GLU A 4 12.00 -2.20 9.05
N LEU A 5 11.73 -1.39 8.03
CA LEU A 5 12.72 -0.97 7.06
C LEU A 5 13.53 0.20 7.60
N GLN A 6 14.63 -0.12 8.30
CA GLN A 6 15.46 0.85 9.03
C GLN A 6 16.12 1.94 8.17
N ASN A 7 16.20 1.75 6.84
CA ASN A 7 16.95 2.63 5.92
C ASN A 7 16.09 3.28 4.81
N ASP A 8 14.78 2.98 4.77
CA ASP A 8 13.88 3.35 3.68
C ASP A 8 13.82 4.86 3.40
N PHE A 9 13.89 5.70 4.44
CA PHE A 9 13.86 7.15 4.25
C PHE A 9 15.09 7.65 3.50
N ARG A 10 16.26 7.06 3.77
CA ARG A 10 17.51 7.42 3.12
C ARG A 10 17.51 6.93 1.68
N GLU A 11 17.13 5.67 1.45
CA GLU A 11 17.13 5.04 0.12
C GLU A 11 16.04 5.65 -0.79
N HIS A 12 14.84 5.93 -0.28
CA HIS A 12 13.79 6.56 -1.08
C HIS A 12 14.09 8.04 -1.39
N TYR A 13 14.56 8.82 -0.40
CA TYR A 13 14.74 10.27 -0.57
C TYR A 13 16.08 10.64 -1.22
N LEU A 14 17.14 9.86 -1.04
CA LEU A 14 18.47 10.14 -1.61
C LEU A 14 18.81 9.29 -2.83
N GLU A 15 18.31 8.05 -2.94
CA GLU A 15 18.64 7.14 -4.04
C GLU A 15 17.47 6.93 -5.02
N GLY A 16 16.27 7.41 -4.67
CA GLY A 16 15.09 7.30 -5.51
C GLY A 16 14.58 5.86 -5.68
N ASP A 17 14.95 4.95 -4.77
CA ASP A 17 14.55 3.55 -4.85
C ASP A 17 13.03 3.40 -4.57
N PRO A 18 12.24 2.88 -5.52
CA PRO A 18 10.80 2.64 -5.32
C PRO A 18 10.51 1.35 -4.54
N THR A 19 11.53 0.55 -4.18
CA THR A 19 11.37 -0.74 -3.50
C THR A 19 10.55 -0.62 -2.20
N CYS A 20 10.78 0.44 -1.42
CA CYS A 20 10.04 0.74 -0.20
C CYS A 20 8.52 0.89 -0.45
N LEU A 21 8.16 1.60 -1.53
CA LEU A 21 6.77 1.85 -1.91
C LEU A 21 6.09 0.57 -2.40
N TYR A 22 6.83 -0.26 -3.14
CA TYR A 22 6.36 -1.57 -3.57
C TYR A 22 6.11 -2.52 -2.39
N ASN A 23 7.04 -2.56 -1.43
CA ASN A 23 6.88 -3.35 -0.20
C ASN A 23 5.67 -2.91 0.60
N ALA A 24 5.43 -1.60 0.72
CA ALA A 24 4.23 -1.05 1.35
C ALA A 24 2.95 -1.48 0.61
N ALA A 25 2.94 -1.42 -0.73
CA ALA A 25 1.79 -1.86 -1.53
C ALA A 25 1.52 -3.37 -1.38
N GLN A 26 2.56 -4.21 -1.34
CA GLN A 26 2.42 -5.65 -1.08
C GLN A 26 1.87 -5.95 0.31
N ALA A 27 2.36 -5.24 1.34
CA ALA A 27 1.83 -5.40 2.70
C ALA A 27 0.34 -5.01 2.78
N LEU A 28 -0.06 -3.91 2.14
CA LEU A 28 -1.47 -3.49 2.05
C LEU A 28 -2.33 -4.53 1.33
N ARG A 29 -1.81 -5.13 0.25
CA ARG A 29 -2.50 -6.22 -0.46
C ARG A 29 -2.72 -7.42 0.46
N THR A 30 -1.72 -7.83 1.23
CA THR A 30 -1.86 -8.90 2.23
C THR A 30 -2.93 -8.57 3.27
N ILE A 31 -2.98 -7.32 3.75
CA ILE A 31 -4.04 -6.87 4.66
C ILE A 31 -5.42 -7.00 3.99
N GLN A 32 -5.58 -6.56 2.74
CA GLN A 32 -6.84 -6.68 2.02
C GLN A 32 -7.26 -8.14 1.75
N GLN A 33 -6.31 -9.04 1.55
CA GLN A 33 -6.60 -10.48 1.38
C GLN A 33 -7.10 -11.11 2.70
N LEU A 34 -6.53 -10.70 3.84
CA LEU A 34 -6.91 -11.23 5.16
C LEU A 34 -8.19 -10.61 5.71
N TYR A 35 -8.39 -9.31 5.50
CA TYR A 35 -9.44 -8.52 6.17
C TYR A 35 -10.47 -7.90 5.22
N GLY A 36 -10.37 -8.20 3.91
CA GLY A 36 -11.28 -7.67 2.89
C GLY A 36 -10.83 -6.32 2.32
N ILE A 37 -11.41 -5.95 1.18
CA ILE A 37 -11.08 -4.70 0.46
C ILE A 37 -11.45 -3.48 1.30
N ILE A 38 -10.49 -2.59 1.56
CA ILE A 38 -10.74 -1.38 2.35
C ILE A 38 -11.60 -0.41 1.52
N PRO A 39 -12.78 0.02 2.00
CA PRO A 39 -13.74 0.75 1.18
C PRO A 39 -13.40 2.24 0.99
N ARG A 40 -12.64 2.84 1.93
CA ARG A 40 -12.28 4.26 1.89
C ARG A 40 -10.78 4.44 2.04
N VAL A 41 -10.15 5.07 1.06
CA VAL A 41 -8.71 5.33 1.06
C VAL A 41 -8.44 6.80 0.81
N TYR A 42 -7.68 7.40 1.71
CA TYR A 42 -7.25 8.79 1.65
C TYR A 42 -5.73 8.82 1.61
N GLY A 43 -5.17 9.73 0.82
CA GLY A 43 -3.73 9.85 0.66
C GLY A 43 -3.30 11.30 0.55
N LYS A 44 -2.18 11.64 1.18
CA LYS A 44 -1.54 12.94 1.04
C LYS A 44 -0.06 12.71 0.72
N GLY A 45 0.36 13.21 -0.45
CA GLY A 45 1.76 13.15 -0.92
C GLY A 45 1.98 12.34 -2.18
N ASN A 46 3.20 12.45 -2.70
CA ASN A 46 3.57 11.77 -3.93
C ASN A 46 3.84 10.28 -3.67
N ALA A 47 4.54 9.95 -2.56
CA ALA A 47 4.77 8.57 -2.15
C ALA A 47 3.44 7.86 -1.84
N ALA A 48 2.52 8.54 -1.13
CA ALA A 48 1.19 8.01 -0.84
C ALA A 48 0.41 7.64 -2.11
N LYS A 49 0.44 8.52 -3.13
CA LYS A 49 -0.18 8.24 -4.43
C LYS A 49 0.47 7.04 -5.13
N GLN A 50 1.81 6.97 -5.13
CA GLN A 50 2.53 5.88 -5.78
C GLN A 50 2.23 4.52 -5.13
N VAL A 51 2.18 4.44 -3.79
CA VAL A 51 1.78 3.22 -3.07
C VAL A 51 0.38 2.78 -3.49
N TRP A 52 -0.57 3.71 -3.58
CA TRP A 52 -1.93 3.41 -4.02
C TRP A 52 -1.98 2.90 -5.47
N ASP A 53 -1.28 3.56 -6.39
CA ASP A 53 -1.23 3.16 -7.80
C ASP A 53 -0.61 1.76 -7.97
N LEU A 54 0.44 1.44 -7.21
CA LEU A 54 1.05 0.11 -7.18
C LEU A 54 0.08 -0.96 -6.66
N LEU A 55 -0.62 -0.68 -5.56
CA LEU A 55 -1.63 -1.58 -5.00
C LEU A 55 -2.76 -1.86 -6.00
N CYS A 56 -3.26 -0.83 -6.70
CA CYS A 56 -4.26 -1.01 -7.76
C CYS A 56 -3.75 -1.88 -8.92
N ARG A 57 -2.48 -1.74 -9.32
CA ARG A 57 -1.87 -2.58 -10.36
C ARG A 57 -1.76 -4.04 -9.91
N LEU A 58 -1.24 -4.28 -8.70
CA LEU A 58 -1.13 -5.62 -8.12
C LEU A 58 -2.50 -6.31 -8.03
N ASN A 59 -3.54 -5.57 -7.65
CA ASN A 59 -4.91 -6.10 -7.59
C ASN A 59 -5.47 -6.43 -8.98
N LYS A 60 -5.11 -5.68 -10.04
CA LYS A 60 -5.53 -5.97 -11.42
C LYS A 60 -4.87 -7.22 -11.99
N GLU A 61 -3.57 -7.39 -11.72
CA GLU A 61 -2.81 -8.58 -12.14
C GLU A 61 -3.40 -9.87 -11.52
N GLU A 62 -3.99 -9.77 -10.33
CA GLU A 62 -4.64 -10.89 -9.64
C GLU A 62 -6.06 -11.22 -10.08
N GLN A 63 -6.77 -10.33 -10.78
CA GLN A 63 -8.19 -10.55 -11.12
C GLN A 63 -8.42 -11.77 -12.04
N GLY A 64 -7.36 -12.31 -12.67
CA GLY A 64 -7.42 -13.59 -13.38
C GLY A 64 -7.56 -14.83 -12.50
N MET A 65 -7.45 -14.72 -11.17
CA MET A 65 -7.39 -15.86 -10.24
C MET A 65 -8.67 -16.09 -9.41
N GLY A 66 -9.76 -15.36 -9.70
CA GLY A 66 -11.02 -15.44 -8.95
C GLY A 66 -11.02 -14.60 -7.65
N PRO A 67 -12.17 -14.45 -6.98
CA PRO A 67 -12.28 -13.60 -5.80
C PRO A 67 -11.46 -14.17 -4.63
N ARG A 68 -10.41 -13.46 -4.22
CA ARG A 68 -9.62 -13.75 -3.01
C ARG A 68 -9.75 -12.60 -2.03
N GLY A 69 -10.43 -12.86 -0.91
CA GLY A 69 -10.53 -11.92 0.20
C GLY A 69 -11.85 -12.08 0.97
N ALA A 70 -11.87 -11.60 2.19
CA ALA A 70 -13.11 -11.51 2.96
C ALA A 70 -14.13 -10.66 2.19
N THR A 71 -15.36 -11.17 2.05
CA THR A 71 -16.48 -10.48 1.37
C THR A 71 -16.91 -9.21 2.09
N THR A 72 -16.54 -9.08 3.36
CA THR A 72 -16.78 -7.91 4.19
C THR A 72 -15.44 -7.36 4.67
N SER A 73 -15.25 -6.06 4.54
CA SER A 73 -14.06 -5.42 5.09
C SER A 73 -14.23 -5.22 6.59
N CYS A 74 -13.26 -5.67 7.37
CA CYS A 74 -13.19 -5.36 8.80
C CYS A 74 -12.51 -4.00 9.08
N ILE A 75 -12.07 -3.30 8.03
CA ILE A 75 -11.33 -2.04 8.11
C ILE A 75 -12.18 -0.94 7.45
N ASP A 76 -12.52 0.12 8.20
CA ASP A 76 -13.35 1.19 7.64
C ASP A 76 -12.56 2.09 6.67
N GLN A 77 -11.33 2.48 7.02
CA GLN A 77 -10.55 3.47 6.25
C GLN A 77 -9.05 3.21 6.30
N LEU A 78 -8.36 3.59 5.22
CA LEU A 78 -6.90 3.64 5.11
C LEU A 78 -6.46 5.09 4.85
N LEU A 79 -5.48 5.57 5.62
CA LEU A 79 -4.85 6.88 5.44
C LEU A 79 -3.37 6.69 5.09
N LEU A 80 -2.97 7.16 3.91
CA LEU A 80 -1.58 7.16 3.43
C LEU A 80 -0.98 8.55 3.59
N LEU A 81 0.01 8.68 4.46
CA LEU A 81 0.71 9.95 4.70
C LEU A 81 2.15 9.81 4.21
N ASP A 82 2.53 10.66 3.27
CA ASP A 82 3.90 10.79 2.83
C ASP A 82 4.68 11.64 3.84
N ARG A 83 5.76 11.06 4.37
CA ARG A 83 6.63 11.71 5.35
C ARG A 83 7.32 12.95 4.79
N ALA A 84 7.46 13.09 3.46
CA ALA A 84 8.07 14.27 2.86
C ALA A 84 7.21 15.55 2.93
N ILE A 85 5.97 15.46 3.44
CA ILE A 85 5.06 16.61 3.59
C ILE A 85 5.20 17.29 4.96
N ASP A 86 5.88 16.63 5.91
CA ASP A 86 6.18 17.15 7.26
C ASP A 86 7.69 17.41 7.42
#